data_AF-K5B8R5-F1
#
_entry.id   AF-K5B8R5-F1
#
_cell.length_a   1.000
_cell.length_b   1.000
_cell.length_c   1.000
_cell.angle_alpha   90.00
_cell.angle_beta   90.00
_cell.angle_gamma   90.00
#
_symmetry.space_group_name_H-M   'P 1'
#
loop_
_entity.id
_entity.type
_entity.pdbx_description
1 polymer ?
#
loop_
_entity_poly.entity_id
_entity_poly.type
_entity_poly.pdbx_seq_one_letter_code
_entity_poly.pdbx_strand_id
1 'polypeptide(L)'
;MPVVALALAPAAVAQPVGEQCPPRDGYSIVITAGNIDCVTAASYAVQYHPQGEKYQVIPPFTCYSGDAATAPLLFQCVASTEDHSQFAVYPATP
;
A
#
# COMPACT_ATOMS: atom_id res chain seq x y z
N MET A 1 4.35 47.09 14.15
CA MET A 1 5.11 46.72 12.94
C MET A 1 6.55 46.45 13.34
N PRO A 2 7.31 45.59 12.64
CA PRO A 2 6.84 44.48 11.79
C PRO A 2 6.31 43.36 12.73
N VAL A 3 6.39 42.03 12.56
CA VAL A 3 6.76 41.11 11.45
C VAL A 3 5.69 39.98 11.46
N VAL A 4 5.47 39.30 10.34
CA VAL A 4 4.88 37.94 10.31
C VAL A 4 5.89 37.03 9.62
N ALA A 5 6.47 36.07 10.34
CA ALA A 5 7.34 35.07 9.75
C ALA A 5 6.47 33.99 9.09
N LEU A 6 6.35 34.03 7.76
CA LEU A 6 5.80 32.90 7.01
C LEU A 6 6.79 31.74 7.09
N ALA A 7 6.51 30.78 7.96
CA ALA A 7 7.21 29.51 7.98
C ALA A 7 6.92 28.77 6.66
N LEU A 8 7.93 28.69 5.80
CA LEU A 8 7.90 27.79 4.65
C LEU A 8 7.88 26.36 5.19
N ALA A 9 6.72 25.71 5.14
CA ALA A 9 6.61 24.30 5.46
C ALA A 9 7.57 23.51 4.53
N PRO A 10 8.32 22.53 5.05
CA PRO A 10 9.17 21.72 4.20
C PRO A 10 8.30 21.02 3.16
N ALA A 11 8.60 21.26 1.88
CA ALA A 11 7.95 20.54 0.80
C ALA A 11 8.26 19.05 0.98
N ALA A 12 7.25 18.28 1.39
CA ALA A 12 7.37 16.84 1.52
C ALA A 12 7.63 16.27 0.13
N VAL A 13 8.91 16.00 -0.16
CA VAL A 13 9.30 15.10 -1.24
C VAL A 13 8.59 13.78 -0.96
N ALA A 14 7.63 13.44 -1.82
CA ALA A 14 7.00 12.13 -1.78
C ALA A 14 8.13 11.10 -1.86
N GLN A 15 8.25 10.27 -0.82
CA GLN A 15 9.15 9.12 -0.87
C GLN A 15 8.79 8.31 -2.11
N PRO A 16 9.77 7.71 -2.83
CA PRO A 16 9.49 7.02 -4.08
C PRO A 16 8.38 6.01 -3.84
N VAL A 17 7.21 6.32 -4.42
CA VAL A 17 6.08 5.39 -4.40
C VAL A 17 6.56 4.13 -5.10
N GLY A 18 6.26 2.98 -4.51
CA GLY A 18 6.67 1.69 -5.04
C GLY A 18 6.17 1.45 -6.47
N GLU A 19 6.61 0.36 -7.10
CA GLU A 19 6.19 0.11 -8.49
C GLU A 19 4.67 0.01 -8.59
N GLN A 20 4.10 0.90 -9.39
CA GLN A 20 2.67 1.19 -9.36
C GLN A 20 1.96 0.41 -10.46
N CYS A 21 1.17 -0.57 -10.04
CA CYS A 21 0.52 -1.52 -10.93
C CYS A 21 -0.67 -0.90 -11.67
N PRO A 22 -0.95 -1.36 -12.91
CA PRO A 22 -2.18 -0.99 -13.62
C PRO A 22 -3.41 -1.29 -12.76
N PRO A 23 -4.35 -0.34 -12.58
CA PRO A 23 -5.56 -0.56 -11.81
C PRO A 23 -6.38 -1.74 -12.34
N ARG A 24 -6.92 -2.57 -11.43
CA ARG A 24 -7.74 -3.75 -11.74
C ARG A 24 -8.83 -3.90 -10.70
N ASP A 25 -10.03 -4.28 -11.15
CA ASP A 25 -11.15 -4.67 -10.27
C ASP A 25 -11.56 -3.61 -9.22
N GLY A 26 -11.32 -2.33 -9.51
CA GLY A 26 -11.58 -1.21 -8.59
C GLY A 26 -10.44 -0.92 -7.60
N TYR A 27 -9.29 -1.57 -7.73
CA TYR A 27 -8.12 -1.42 -6.88
C TYR A 27 -6.89 -0.92 -7.64
N SER A 28 -6.00 -0.22 -6.94
CA SER A 28 -4.63 0.08 -7.37
C SER A 28 -3.66 -0.58 -6.40
N ILE A 29 -2.63 -1.24 -6.94
CA ILE A 29 -1.61 -1.94 -6.16
C ILE A 29 -0.27 -1.21 -6.33
N VAL A 30 0.46 -1.05 -5.23
CA VAL A 30 1.79 -0.44 -5.19
C VAL A 30 2.75 -1.45 -4.56
N ILE A 31 3.75 -1.91 -5.31
CA ILE A 31 4.78 -2.84 -4.83
C ILE A 31 5.84 -2.04 -4.07
N THR A 32 5.80 -2.09 -2.74
CA THR A 32 6.63 -1.23 -1.88
C THR A 32 8.00 -1.82 -1.57
N ALA A 33 8.22 -3.12 -1.74
CA ALA A 33 9.53 -3.76 -1.55
C ALA A 33 9.63 -5.13 -2.26
N GLY A 34 10.88 -5.59 -2.42
CA GLY A 34 11.22 -6.93 -2.93
C GLY A 34 10.96 -7.12 -4.43
N ASN A 35 11.02 -8.37 -4.86
CA ASN A 35 10.81 -8.77 -6.26
C ASN A 35 9.49 -9.55 -6.37
N ILE A 36 8.41 -8.84 -6.73
CA ILE A 36 7.09 -9.41 -7.02
C ILE A 36 6.50 -8.62 -8.19
N ASP A 37 5.94 -9.30 -9.17
CA ASP A 37 5.28 -8.63 -10.30
C ASP A 37 3.80 -8.30 -9.98
N CYS A 38 3.25 -7.35 -10.73
CA CYS A 38 1.88 -6.89 -10.55
C CYS A 38 0.79 -7.95 -10.74
N VAL A 39 1.01 -8.99 -11.54
CA VAL A 39 0.03 -10.07 -11.75
C VAL A 39 0.03 -10.99 -10.53
N THR A 40 1.20 -11.37 -10.03
CA THR A 40 1.36 -12.13 -8.78
C THR A 40 0.79 -11.37 -7.59
N ALA A 41 1.14 -10.08 -7.43
CA ALA A 41 0.59 -9.23 -6.36
C ALA A 41 -0.95 -9.16 -6.40
N ALA A 42 -1.55 -8.97 -7.58
CA ALA A 42 -3.01 -8.98 -7.75
C ALA A 42 -3.64 -10.33 -7.38
N SER A 43 -3.01 -11.46 -7.73
CA SER A 43 -3.52 -12.79 -7.41
C SER A 43 -3.54 -13.10 -5.90
N TYR A 44 -2.67 -12.46 -5.11
CA TYR A 44 -2.72 -12.52 -3.65
C TYR A 44 -3.70 -11.48 -3.07
N ALA A 45 -3.77 -10.29 -3.65
CA ALA A 45 -4.70 -9.24 -3.22
C ALA A 45 -6.17 -9.70 -3.23
N VAL A 46 -6.60 -10.44 -4.26
CA VAL A 46 -8.00 -10.94 -4.38
C VAL A 46 -8.38 -12.01 -3.35
N GLN A 47 -7.41 -12.57 -2.61
CA GLN A 47 -7.66 -13.55 -1.55
C GLN A 47 -7.93 -12.89 -0.18
N TYR A 48 -7.64 -11.59 -0.04
CA TYR A 48 -7.88 -10.84 1.19
C TYR A 48 -9.37 -10.52 1.35
N HIS A 49 -9.93 -10.79 2.52
CA HIS A 49 -11.35 -10.57 2.82
C HIS A 49 -11.53 -9.22 3.54
N PRO A 50 -12.10 -8.16 2.91
CA PRO A 50 -12.13 -6.82 3.52
C PRO A 50 -13.01 -6.71 4.78
N GLN A 51 -13.92 -7.66 4.98
CA GLN A 51 -14.81 -7.76 6.14
C GLN A 51 -14.37 -8.84 7.15
N GLY A 52 -13.21 -9.47 6.92
CA GLY A 52 -12.63 -10.47 7.81
C GLY A 52 -11.77 -9.88 8.92
N GLU A 53 -10.88 -10.69 9.46
CA GLU A 53 -9.88 -10.27 10.45
C GLU A 53 -8.97 -9.15 9.92
N LYS A 54 -8.50 -8.25 10.81
CA LYS A 54 -7.49 -7.22 10.46
C LYS A 54 -6.16 -7.86 10.01
N TYR A 55 -5.88 -9.09 10.44
CA TYR A 55 -4.67 -9.84 10.14
C TYR A 55 -5.07 -11.14 9.44
N GLN A 56 -4.65 -11.31 8.18
CA GLN A 56 -4.97 -12.51 7.39
C GLN A 56 -3.70 -13.11 6.79
N VAL A 57 -3.50 -14.41 7.01
CA VAL A 57 -2.36 -15.15 6.45
C VAL A 57 -2.78 -15.73 5.10
N ILE A 58 -2.10 -15.31 4.04
CA ILE A 58 -2.34 -15.70 2.65
C ILE A 58 -0.98 -16.16 2.07
N PRO A 59 -0.52 -17.39 2.36
CA PRO A 59 0.86 -17.79 2.16
C PRO A 59 1.39 -17.52 0.73
N PRO A 60 2.56 -16.89 0.56
CA PRO A 60 3.59 -16.60 1.57
C PRO A 60 3.41 -15.26 2.33
N PHE A 61 2.29 -14.55 2.14
CA PHE A 61 2.05 -13.24 2.74
C PHE A 61 1.32 -13.31 4.09
N THR A 62 1.61 -12.34 4.95
CA THR A 62 0.66 -11.87 5.96
C THR A 62 0.15 -10.50 5.52
N CYS A 63 -1.17 -10.34 5.50
CA CYS A 63 -1.86 -9.13 5.08
C CYS A 63 -2.53 -8.46 6.27
N TYR A 64 -2.51 -7.13 6.26
CA TYR A 64 -2.88 -6.24 7.35
C TYR A 64 -3.87 -5.21 6.82
N SER A 65 -5.05 -5.07 7.45
CA SER A 65 -5.98 -4.01 7.06
C SER A 65 -5.34 -2.64 7.29
N GLY A 66 -5.61 -1.72 6.36
CA GLY A 66 -5.49 -0.30 6.64
C GLY A 66 -6.42 0.10 7.79
N ASP A 67 -6.13 1.24 8.38
CA ASP A 67 -7.01 1.95 9.30
C ASP A 67 -7.10 3.44 8.94
N ALA A 68 -7.89 4.19 9.71
CA ALA A 68 -8.18 5.60 9.47
C ALA A 68 -6.93 6.50 9.43
N ALA A 69 -5.80 6.12 10.06
CA ALA A 69 -4.56 6.89 10.00
C ALA A 69 -3.77 6.62 8.70
N THR A 70 -4.03 5.48 8.05
CA THR A 70 -3.37 5.05 6.79
C THR A 70 -4.21 5.28 5.53
N ALA A 71 -5.41 5.85 5.66
CA ALA A 71 -6.31 6.10 4.53
C ALA A 71 -5.59 6.89 3.41
N PRO A 72 -5.72 6.50 2.12
CA PRO A 72 -6.73 5.58 1.58
C PRO A 72 -6.28 4.10 1.49
N LEU A 73 -5.28 3.64 2.25
CA LEU A 73 -4.87 2.23 2.28
C LEU A 73 -6.05 1.31 2.67
N LEU A 74 -6.33 0.29 1.86
CA LEU A 74 -7.31 -0.75 2.19
C LEU A 74 -6.66 -1.88 2.97
N PHE A 75 -5.51 -2.37 2.50
CA PHE A 75 -4.66 -3.33 3.18
C PHE A 75 -3.25 -3.36 2.58
N GLN A 76 -2.29 -3.88 3.34
CA GLN A 76 -0.91 -4.13 2.91
C GLN A 76 -0.54 -5.59 3.17
N CYS A 77 0.19 -6.21 2.26
CA CYS A 77 0.69 -7.58 2.39
C CYS A 77 2.22 -7.60 2.43
N VAL A 78 2.77 -8.40 3.35
CA VAL A 78 4.22 -8.58 3.59
C VAL A 78 4.56 -10.06 3.45
N ALA A 79 5.50 -10.41 2.57
CA ALA A 79 5.97 -11.78 2.41
C ALA A 79 6.87 -12.19 3.59
N SER A 80 6.67 -13.43 4.06
CA SER A 80 7.55 -14.09 5.03
C SER A 80 8.77 -14.77 4.37
N THR A 81 9.09 -14.43 3.12
CA THR A 81 10.24 -14.93 2.35
C THR A 81 11.46 -14.02 2.53
N GLU A 82 12.65 -14.51 2.12
CA GLU A 82 13.93 -13.81 2.25
C GLU A 82 13.97 -12.46 1.51
N ASP A 83 13.32 -12.37 0.33
CA ASP A 83 13.19 -11.12 -0.44
C ASP A 83 12.30 -10.06 0.25
N HIS A 84 11.56 -10.43 1.29
CA HIS A 84 10.61 -9.57 2.03
C HIS A 84 9.70 -8.72 1.13
N SER A 85 9.23 -9.30 0.02
CA SER A 85 8.38 -8.64 -0.96
C SER A 85 7.10 -8.08 -0.32
N GLN A 86 6.73 -6.86 -0.67
CA GLN A 86 5.62 -6.13 -0.06
C GLN A 86 4.80 -5.41 -1.12
N PHE A 87 3.48 -5.40 -0.93
CA PHE A 87 2.59 -4.58 -1.73
C PHE A 87 1.46 -3.99 -0.89
N ALA A 88 1.04 -2.79 -1.24
CA ALA A 88 -0.06 -2.05 -0.64
C ALA A 88 -1.21 -1.94 -1.64
N VAL A 89 -2.45 -2.02 -1.17
CA VAL A 89 -3.67 -2.01 -1.98
C VAL A 89 -4.54 -0.82 -1.58
N TYR A 90 -4.93 -0.04 -2.58
CA TYR A 90 -5.68 1.20 -2.48
C TYR A 90 -6.95 1.11 -3.35
N PRO A 91 -7.99 1.92 -3.12
CA PRO A 91 -9.05 2.07 -4.10
C PRO A 91 -8.46 2.68 -5.38
N ALA A 92 -8.87 2.18 -6.55
CA ALA A 92 -8.60 2.86 -7.80
C ALA A 92 -9.35 4.20 -7.80
N THR A 93 -8.65 5.30 -8.07
CA THR A 93 -9.30 6.56 -8.40
C THR A 93 -10.03 6.42 -9.75
N PRO A 94 -11.29 6.89 -9.85
CA PRO A 94 -12.01 6.95 -11.13
C PRO A 94 -11.42 7.99 -12.09
#